data_AF-A0A969REF6-F1
#
_entry.id   AF-A0A969REF6-F1
#
_cell.length_a   1.000
_cell.length_b   1.000
_cell.length_c   1.000
_cell.angle_alpha   90.00
_cell.angle_beta   90.00
_cell.angle_gamma   90.00
#
_symmetry.space_group_name_H-M   'P 1'
#
loop_
_entity.id
_entity.type
_entity.pdbx_description
1 polymer ?
#
loop_
_entity_poly.entity_id
_entity_poly.type
_entity_poly.pdbx_seq_one_letter_code
_entity_poly.pdbx_strand_id
1 'polypeptide(L)'
;MTIQRQYSLPNCKLILEGLNGDNLLDPASARPLVSLVTNVECHLAGLEKPLTGGREFLEGLVKAVSDYAQDYLSGIPHSARRDRHDHHSLVQIQKIDKISIA
;
A
#
# COMPACT_ATOMS: atom_id res chain seq x y z
N MET A 1 -16.33 -3.47 16.80
CA MET A 1 -15.38 -2.56 17.49
C MET A 1 -14.46 -1.93 16.45
N THR A 2 -14.01 -0.69 16.66
CA THR A 2 -12.99 -0.03 15.81
C THR A 2 -11.61 -0.54 16.16
N ILE A 3 -10.79 -0.81 15.15
CA ILE A 3 -9.40 -1.26 15.30
C ILE A 3 -8.49 -0.42 14.43
N GLN A 4 -7.34 -0.11 14.99
CA GLN A 4 -6.26 0.59 14.30
C GLN A 4 -5.01 -0.30 14.29
N ARG A 5 -4.36 -0.40 13.14
CA ARG A 5 -3.08 -1.08 12.97
C ARG A 5 -2.07 -0.13 12.37
N GLN A 6 -0.89 -0.10 12.98
CA GLN A 6 0.24 0.68 12.50
C GLN A 6 1.35 -0.25 12.03
N TYR A 7 1.87 0.02 10.83
CA TYR A 7 3.06 -0.59 10.27
C TYR A 7 4.13 0.49 10.09
N SER A 8 5.27 0.32 10.77
CA SER A 8 6.38 1.28 10.73
C SER A 8 7.54 0.69 9.91
N LEU A 9 7.87 1.34 8.80
CA LEU A 9 8.99 1.04 7.92
C LEU A 9 9.99 2.22 7.91
N PRO A 10 11.23 2.06 7.44
CA PRO A 10 12.26 3.10 7.53
C PRO A 10 11.87 4.47 6.93
N ASN A 11 11.10 4.49 5.84
CA ASN A 11 10.69 5.72 5.14
C ASN A 11 9.17 5.83 4.97
N CYS A 12 8.41 4.97 5.65
CA CYS A 12 6.97 4.92 5.51
C CYS A 12 6.31 4.47 6.82
N LYS A 13 5.27 5.16 7.25
CA LYS A 13 4.37 4.71 8.31
C LYS A 13 2.98 4.56 7.72
N LEU A 14 2.46 3.33 7.73
CA LEU A 14 1.13 3.00 7.24
C LEU A 14 0.19 2.76 8.43
N ILE A 15 -0.90 3.51 8.51
CA ILE A 15 -1.93 3.41 9.54
C ILE A 15 -3.21 2.93 8.86
N LEU A 16 -3.79 1.83 9.35
CA LEU A 16 -5.08 1.32 8.87
C LEU A 16 -6.07 1.38 10.01
N GLU A 17 -7.18 2.03 9.75
CA GLU A 17 -8.33 2.06 10.64
C GLU A 17 -9.47 1.28 10.00
N GLY A 18 -10.17 0.53 10.82
CA GLY A 18 -11.26 -0.31 10.35
C GLY A 18 -12.14 -0.85 11.45
N LEU A 19 -13.05 -1.72 11.05
CA LEU A 19 -13.96 -2.43 11.94
C LEU A 19 -13.66 -3.91 11.91
N ASN A 20 -13.82 -4.54 13.05
CA ASN A 20 -13.84 -6.00 13.16
C ASN A 20 -15.26 -6.54 13.22
N GLY A 21 -15.54 -7.54 12.39
CA GLY A 21 -16.71 -8.40 12.53
C GLY A 21 -16.45 -9.56 13.49
N ASP A 22 -17.43 -9.87 14.33
CA ASP A 22 -17.58 -11.10 15.14
C ASP A 22 -16.36 -11.58 15.96
N ASN A 23 -15.46 -10.67 16.35
CA ASN A 23 -14.24 -10.99 17.11
C ASN A 23 -13.40 -12.11 16.48
N LEU A 24 -13.48 -12.27 15.16
CA LEU A 24 -12.69 -13.25 14.45
C LEU A 24 -11.21 -12.87 14.57
N LEU A 25 -10.41 -13.81 15.09
CA LEU A 25 -8.97 -13.67 15.16
C LEU A 25 -8.37 -14.13 13.84
N ASP A 26 -7.37 -13.40 13.37
CA ASP A 26 -6.55 -13.83 12.25
C ASP A 26 -5.76 -15.09 12.67
N PRO A 27 -5.91 -16.24 11.98
CA PRO A 27 -5.30 -17.50 12.38
C PRO A 27 -3.78 -17.49 12.32
N ALA A 28 -3.18 -16.57 11.54
CA ALA A 28 -1.72 -16.46 11.40
C ALA A 28 -1.07 -15.59 12.47
N SER A 29 -1.76 -14.56 12.96
CA SER A 29 -1.19 -13.56 13.89
C SER A 29 -1.86 -13.50 15.26
N ALA A 30 -2.94 -14.27 15.49
CA ALA A 30 -3.81 -14.21 16.67
C ALA A 30 -4.32 -12.79 16.99
N ARG A 31 -4.29 -11.88 16.00
CA ARG A 31 -4.76 -10.50 16.13
C ARG A 31 -6.20 -10.41 15.65
N PRO A 32 -7.03 -9.55 16.24
CA PRO A 32 -8.40 -9.35 15.76
C PRO A 32 -8.39 -8.92 14.29
N LEU A 33 -9.16 -9.59 13.42
CA LEU A 33 -9.19 -9.40 11.97
C LEU A 33 -9.98 -8.15 11.54
N VAL A 34 -9.33 -7.23 10.83
CA VAL A 34 -10.00 -6.03 10.26
C VAL A 34 -10.81 -6.46 9.04
N SER A 35 -12.14 -6.51 9.20
CA SER A 35 -13.09 -6.96 8.17
C SER A 35 -13.52 -5.84 7.23
N LEU A 36 -13.48 -4.59 7.69
CA LEU A 36 -13.79 -3.41 6.90
C LEU A 36 -12.72 -2.34 7.14
N VAL A 37 -12.18 -1.77 6.07
CA VAL A 37 -11.25 -0.64 6.13
C VAL A 37 -12.03 0.67 5.99
N THR A 38 -11.93 1.53 7.00
CA THR A 38 -12.62 2.83 7.03
C THR A 38 -11.70 3.97 6.61
N ASN A 39 -10.42 3.89 7.01
CA ASN A 39 -9.41 4.89 6.66
C ASN A 39 -8.03 4.25 6.60
N VAL A 40 -7.19 4.80 5.73
CA VAL A 40 -5.82 4.37 5.52
C VAL A 40 -4.99 5.63 5.35
N GLU A 41 -3.92 5.73 6.12
CA GLU A 41 -2.95 6.82 5.99
C GLU A 41 -1.57 6.25 5.69
N CYS A 42 -0.95 6.75 4.64
CA CYS A 42 0.42 6.46 4.27
C CYS A 42 1.27 7.72 4.46
N HIS A 43 2.08 7.73 5.50
CA HIS A 43 3.02 8.80 5.82
C HIS A 43 4.36 8.46 5.21
N LEU A 44 4.76 9.16 4.15
CA LEU A 44 6.02 8.96 3.45
C LEU A 44 7.04 10.02 3.88
N ALA A 45 8.29 9.62 4.06
CA ALA A 45 9.36 10.56 4.37
C ALA A 45 9.49 11.64 3.28
N GLY A 46 9.52 12.91 3.69
CA GLY A 46 9.60 14.06 2.78
C GLY A 46 8.26 14.61 2.28
N LEU A 47 7.14 13.95 2.58
CA LEU A 47 5.80 14.47 2.32
C LEU A 47 5.21 15.05 3.62
N GLU A 48 4.78 16.32 3.58
CA GLU A 48 4.22 17.00 4.77
C GLU A 48 2.84 16.46 5.16
N LYS A 49 2.06 16.02 4.17
CA LYS A 49 0.71 15.49 4.38
C LYS A 49 0.67 14.00 4.03
N PRO A 50 0.00 13.17 4.84
CA PRO A 50 -0.17 11.76 4.51
C PRO A 50 -1.04 11.60 3.26
N LEU A 51 -0.77 10.55 2.50
CA LEU A 51 -1.72 10.06 1.50
C LEU A 51 -2.83 9.32 2.23
N THR A 52 -4.08 9.71 2.01
CA THR A 52 -5.23 9.13 2.70
C THR A 52 -6.25 8.55 1.75
N GLY A 53 -6.97 7.54 2.20
CA GLY A 53 -8.04 6.91 1.42
C GLY A 53 -8.68 5.73 2.12
N GLY A 54 -9.61 5.06 1.43
CA GLY A 54 -10.28 3.86 1.91
C GLY A 54 -9.65 2.58 1.39
N ARG A 55 -10.48 1.53 1.31
CA ARG A 55 -10.10 0.22 0.78
C ARG A 55 -9.47 0.28 -0.61
N GLU A 56 -10.07 1.00 -1.56
CA GLU A 56 -9.58 1.07 -2.94
C GLU A 56 -8.17 1.69 -3.02
N PHE A 57 -7.89 2.70 -2.18
CA PHE A 57 -6.55 3.27 -2.06
C PHE A 57 -5.54 2.23 -1.56
N LEU A 58 -5.88 1.46 -0.53
CA LEU A 58 -5.01 0.41 -0.01
C LEU A 58 -4.73 -0.69 -1.04
N GLU A 59 -5.77 -1.16 -1.74
CA GLU A 59 -5.64 -2.17 -2.79
C GLU A 59 -4.74 -1.68 -3.93
N GLY A 60 -4.95 -0.44 -4.38
CA GLY A 60 -4.10 0.21 -5.38
C GLY A 60 -2.66 0.39 -4.90
N LEU A 61 -2.46 0.80 -3.65
CA LEU A 61 -1.13 0.97 -3.05
C LEU A 61 -0.37 -0.35 -2.98
N VAL A 62 -0.98 -1.41 -2.44
CA VAL A 62 -0.36 -2.74 -2.33
C VAL A 62 -0.01 -3.27 -3.71
N LYS A 63 -0.92 -3.14 -4.69
CA LYS A 63 -0.68 -3.54 -6.06
C LYS A 63 0.51 -2.79 -6.68
N ALA A 64 0.49 -1.46 -6.64
CA ALA A 64 1.54 -0.63 -7.22
C ALA A 64 2.92 -0.91 -6.59
N VAL A 65 2.98 -1.04 -5.25
CA VAL A 65 4.22 -1.36 -4.53
C VAL A 65 4.73 -2.75 -4.89
N SER A 66 3.85 -3.76 -4.99
CA SER A 66 4.21 -5.11 -5.40
C SER A 66 4.76 -5.13 -6.83
N ASP A 67 4.08 -4.48 -7.77
CA ASP A 67 4.49 -4.41 -9.17
C ASP A 67 5.86 -3.70 -9.28
N TYR A 68 6.06 -2.60 -8.55
CA TYR A 68 7.36 -1.90 -8.47
C TYR A 68 8.47 -2.77 -7.86
N ALA A 69 8.19 -3.48 -6.76
CA ALA A 69 9.17 -4.33 -6.11
C ALA A 69 9.59 -5.50 -6.99
N GLN A 70 8.64 -6.12 -7.71
CA GLN A 70 8.93 -7.17 -8.68
C GLN A 70 9.80 -6.64 -9.82
N ASP A 71 9.47 -5.47 -10.38
CA ASP A 71 10.30 -4.79 -11.40
C ASP A 71 11.73 -4.55 -10.92
N TYR A 72 11.86 -4.03 -9.69
CA TYR A 72 13.15 -3.62 -9.14
C TYR A 72 14.02 -4.82 -8.77
N LEU A 73 13.44 -5.85 -8.13
CA LEU A 73 14.18 -7.01 -7.64
C LEU A 73 14.49 -8.04 -8.72
N SER A 74 13.58 -8.23 -9.69
CA SER A 74 13.79 -9.21 -10.78
C SER A 74 14.64 -8.66 -11.92
N GLY A 75 14.70 -7.34 -12.08
CA GLY A 75 15.28 -6.70 -13.26
C GLY A 75 14.46 -6.90 -14.55
N ILE A 76 13.31 -7.59 -14.48
CA ILE A 76 12.42 -7.81 -15.61
C ILE A 76 11.40 -6.67 -15.62
N PRO A 77 11.30 -5.88 -16.70
CA PRO A 77 10.29 -4.84 -16.79
C PRO A 77 8.89 -5.47 -16.91
N HIS A 78 8.09 -5.35 -15.87
CA HIS A 78 6.67 -5.70 -15.80
C HIS A 78 5.79 -4.66 -16.50
N SER A 79 6.34 -3.91 -17.46
CA SER A 79 5.60 -2.98 -18.33
C SER A 79 4.55 -3.70 -19.18
N ALA A 80 4.78 -4.97 -19.52
CA ALA A 80 3.91 -5.76 -20.40
C ALA A 80 2.50 -6.09 -19.84
N ARG A 81 2.22 -5.81 -18.56
CA ARG A 81 0.88 -6.04 -17.96
C ARG A 81 0.05 -4.76 -17.81
N ARG A 82 0.65 -3.58 -18.02
CA ARG A 82 0.01 -2.27 -17.82
C ARG A 82 -1.04 -1.92 -18.89
N ASP A 83 -0.92 -2.46 -20.10
CA ASP A 83 -1.69 -1.94 -21.25
C ASP A 83 -3.12 -2.48 -21.43
N ARG A 84 -3.58 -3.47 -20.64
CA ARG A 84 -4.88 -4.12 -20.94
C ARG A 84 -6.02 -3.94 -19.95
N HIS A 85 -5.84 -3.37 -18.75
CA HIS A 85 -6.95 -3.44 -17.77
C HIS A 85 -7.12 -2.31 -16.74
N ASP A 86 -6.27 -1.28 -16.65
CA ASP A 86 -6.25 -0.46 -15.42
C ASP A 86 -6.22 1.06 -15.64
N HIS A 87 -7.27 1.59 -16.28
CA HIS A 87 -7.48 3.04 -16.42
C HIS A 87 -7.93 3.74 -15.12
N HIS A 88 -8.01 3.03 -13.99
CA HIS A 88 -8.62 3.51 -12.74
C HIS A 88 -7.77 3.29 -11.47
N SER A 89 -6.47 2.99 -11.58
CA SER A 89 -5.63 2.88 -10.38
C SER A 89 -5.46 4.25 -9.71
N LEU A 90 -5.94 4.35 -8.46
CA LEU A 90 -5.79 5.54 -7.61
C LEU A 90 -4.33 5.83 -7.22
N VAL A 91 -3.44 4.83 -7.34
CA VAL A 91 -2.04 4.94 -6.93
C VAL A 91 -1.13 4.63 -8.11
N GLN A 92 -0.14 5.51 -8.31
CA GLN A 92 0.90 5.34 -9.31
C GLN A 92 2.27 5.50 -8.63
N ILE A 93 3.20 4.60 -8.97
CA ILE A 93 4.59 4.68 -8.55
C ILE A 93 5.44 4.93 -9.79
N GLN A 94 6.23 5.99 -9.75
CA GLN A 94 7.18 6.32 -10.80
C GLN A 94 8.57 5.83 -10.39
N LYS A 95 9.28 5.21 -11.34
CA LYS A 95 10.70 4.90 -11.14
C LYS A 95 11.45 6.22 -11.00
N ILE A 96 12.30 6.29 -9.99
CA ILE A 96 13.29 7.35 -9.89
C ILE A 96 14.40 6.92 -10.83
N ASP A 97 14.51 7.58 -11.99
CA ASP A 97 15.65 7.38 -12.86
C ASP A 97 16.91 7.66 -12.06
N LYS A 98 17.92 6.76 -12.17
CA LYS A 98 19.20 6.97 -11.49
C LYS A 98 19.71 8.34 -11.91
N ILE A 99 19.79 9.26 -10.96
CA ILE A 99 20.48 10.54 -11.16
C ILE A 99 21.91 10.16 -11.54
N SER A 100 22.25 10.30 -12.82
CA SER A 100 23.63 10.28 -13.28
C SER A 100 24.28 11.51 -12.67
N ILE A 101 24.97 11.31 -11.55
CA ILE A 101 25.93 12.28 -11.06
C ILE A 101 27.12 12.14 -12.01
N ALA A 102 27.13 13.00 -13.04
CA ALA A 102 28.28 13.21 -13.91
C ALA A 102 29.37 13.97 -13.16
#